data_AF-S4RAZ4-F1
#
_entry.id   AF-S4RAZ4-F1
#
_cell.length_a   1.000
_cell.length_b   1.000
_cell.length_c   1.000
_cell.angle_alpha   90.00
_cell.angle_beta   90.00
_cell.angle_gamma   90.00
#
_symmetry.space_group_name_H-M   'P 1'
#
loop_
_entity.id
_entity.type
_entity.pdbx_description
1 polymer ?
#
loop_
_entity_poly.entity_id
_entity_poly.type
_entity_poly.pdbx_seq_one_letter_code
_entity_poly.pdbx_strand_id
1 'polypeptide(L)'
;LFCLCSTKQEEKQASGFLVAPDQLYVLLESNYSKLWRYSYYASYHIYDLANKRFVEDSPLPHEIQYITWSPSDHNLAYVYENNIYLKPNLTGPAVNVTTSGAYSQVYNGIPDWVYEGEAAHPRCRRQWRRSYLAPKISDLGTQLVWHGPSGDSYLRDPTEAAACWCLQAGAPNPKVKLFVVNVADPDTKTQITAVPEIADRDNYLGMVTWATSDRLCVQWLSRHQNYSVLSLCDRDSINW
;
A
#
# COMPACT_ATOMS: atom_id res chain seq x y z
N LEU A 1 23.82 -2.09 19.02
CA LEU A 1 22.91 -0.95 19.29
C LEU A 1 23.26 0.15 18.30
N PHE A 2 22.43 0.36 17.29
CA PHE A 2 22.64 1.41 16.30
C PHE A 2 22.28 2.78 16.91
N CYS A 3 23.27 3.65 17.05
CA CYS A 3 23.06 5.06 17.29
C CYS A 3 23.19 5.74 15.92
N LEU A 4 22.09 5.85 15.17
CA LEU A 4 22.01 6.88 14.13
C LEU A 4 22.21 8.19 14.89
N CYS A 5 23.40 8.78 14.78
CA CYS A 5 23.68 10.07 15.39
C CYS A 5 22.56 11.04 14.99
N SER A 6 21.92 11.69 15.97
CA SER A 6 20.83 12.65 15.78
C SER A 6 21.10 13.64 14.64
N THR A 7 22.38 13.95 14.42
CA THR A 7 22.90 14.78 13.33
C THR A 7 22.43 14.38 11.93
N LYS A 8 22.26 13.10 11.60
CA LYS A 8 21.81 12.69 10.25
C LYS A 8 20.31 12.84 10.05
N GLN A 9 19.53 12.71 11.11
CA GLN A 9 18.11 13.06 11.08
C GLN A 9 17.94 14.57 10.96
N GLU A 10 18.71 15.34 11.73
CA GLU A 10 18.71 16.81 11.68
C GLU A 10 19.09 17.33 10.27
N GLU A 11 20.11 16.72 9.63
CA GLU A 11 20.56 17.10 8.27
C GLU A 11 19.45 17.04 7.21
N LYS A 12 18.51 16.10 7.36
CA LYS A 12 17.35 15.95 6.45
C LYS A 12 16.03 16.40 7.08
N GLN A 13 16.07 17.03 8.26
CA GLN A 13 14.89 17.40 9.05
C GLN A 13 13.91 16.23 9.22
N ALA A 14 14.45 15.03 9.41
CA ALA A 14 13.68 13.81 9.47
C ALA A 14 13.04 13.63 10.84
N SER A 15 11.73 13.39 10.85
CA SER A 15 10.94 13.11 12.06
C SER A 15 10.82 11.62 12.37
N GLY A 16 11.08 10.77 11.38
CA GLY A 16 10.96 9.31 11.50
C GLY A 16 12.06 8.59 10.74
N PHE A 17 12.19 7.29 11.02
CA PHE A 17 13.10 6.42 10.28
C PHE A 17 12.60 4.98 10.21
N LEU A 18 12.99 4.28 9.14
CA LEU A 18 12.73 2.86 8.92
C LEU A 18 14.02 2.17 8.48
N VAL A 19 14.46 1.17 9.24
CA VAL A 19 15.68 0.41 8.94
C VAL A 19 15.32 -0.76 8.00
N ALA A 20 16.14 -0.97 6.96
CA ALA A 20 16.01 -2.12 6.08
C ALA A 20 16.25 -3.43 6.85
N PRO A 21 15.57 -4.55 6.53
CA PRO A 21 15.75 -5.81 7.26
C PRO A 21 17.17 -6.36 7.28
N ASP A 22 17.95 -6.11 6.23
CA ASP A 22 19.36 -6.48 6.14
C ASP A 22 20.30 -5.55 6.91
N GLN A 23 19.76 -4.46 7.49
CA GLN A 23 20.47 -3.46 8.27
C GLN A 23 21.59 -2.74 7.50
N LEU A 24 21.53 -2.71 6.17
CA LEU A 24 22.48 -1.97 5.33
C LEU A 24 22.04 -0.54 5.06
N TYR A 25 20.73 -0.29 5.05
CA TYR A 25 20.14 1.00 4.69
C TYR A 25 19.09 1.47 5.69
N VAL A 26 18.88 2.79 5.72
CA VAL A 26 17.87 3.45 6.55
C VAL A 26 17.10 4.46 5.69
N LEU A 27 15.78 4.41 5.72
CA LEU A 27 14.92 5.49 5.24
C LEU A 27 14.78 6.52 6.34
N LEU A 28 15.00 7.78 6.01
CA LEU A 28 14.68 8.93 6.85
C LEU A 28 13.45 9.62 6.28
N GLU A 29 12.41 9.76 7.10
CA GLU A 29 11.12 10.37 6.74
C GLU A 29 11.12 11.84 7.13
N SER A 30 10.83 12.73 6.18
CA SER A 30 10.73 14.18 6.36
C SER A 30 9.49 14.73 5.65
N ASN A 31 9.17 16.03 5.84
CA ASN A 31 8.04 16.70 5.18
C ASN A 31 6.69 15.98 5.37
N TYR A 32 6.43 15.50 6.57
CA TYR A 32 5.17 14.83 6.91
C TYR A 32 3.98 15.77 6.73
N SER A 33 3.00 15.35 5.92
CA SER A 33 1.75 16.06 5.69
C SER A 33 0.56 15.12 5.86
N LYS A 34 -0.27 15.40 6.86
CA LYS A 34 -1.40 14.53 7.23
C LYS A 34 -2.53 14.63 6.20
N LEU A 35 -3.04 13.47 5.75
CA LEU A 35 -4.19 13.42 4.84
C LEU A 35 -5.48 13.02 5.58
N TRP A 36 -5.58 11.76 6.01
CA TRP A 36 -6.75 11.20 6.71
C TRP A 36 -6.35 10.62 8.07
N ARG A 37 -7.06 9.63 8.60
CA ARG A 37 -6.79 9.07 9.94
C ARG A 37 -5.42 8.40 10.03
N TYR A 38 -5.05 7.65 9.00
CA TYR A 38 -3.82 6.88 8.88
C TYR A 38 -2.98 7.32 7.69
N SER A 39 -3.59 7.71 6.56
CA SER A 39 -2.82 8.19 5.40
C SER A 39 -2.14 9.54 5.64
N TYR A 40 -0.99 9.71 5.02
CA TYR A 40 -0.18 10.92 5.01
C TYR A 40 0.73 10.90 3.79
N TYR A 41 1.26 12.07 3.44
CA TYR A 41 2.35 12.22 2.48
C TYR A 41 3.65 12.48 3.24
N ALA A 42 4.77 12.00 2.70
CA ALA A 42 6.09 12.32 3.22
C ALA A 42 7.16 12.30 2.11
N SER A 43 8.30 12.91 2.39
CA SER A 43 9.53 12.76 1.61
C SER A 43 10.45 11.76 2.31
N TYR A 44 11.24 11.02 1.52
CA TYR A 44 12.12 9.99 2.06
C TYR A 44 13.53 10.11 1.51
N HIS A 45 14.51 9.94 2.39
CA HIS A 45 15.93 9.92 2.04
C HIS A 45 16.54 8.58 2.46
N ILE A 46 17.27 7.94 1.55
CA ILE A 46 17.93 6.67 1.81
C ILE A 46 19.36 6.94 2.28
N TYR A 47 19.73 6.39 3.43
CA TYR A 47 21.08 6.48 3.99
C TYR A 47 21.76 5.11 3.97
N ASP A 48 22.95 5.06 3.37
CA ASP A 48 23.83 3.90 3.33
C ASP A 48 24.69 3.86 4.59
N LEU A 49 24.51 2.82 5.40
CA LEU A 49 25.20 2.67 6.68
C LEU A 49 26.67 2.28 6.53
N ALA A 50 27.01 1.52 5.48
CA ALA A 50 28.37 1.06 5.23
C ALA A 50 29.25 2.20 4.73
N ASN A 51 28.74 2.93 3.73
CA ASN A 51 29.45 4.05 3.10
C ASN A 51 29.24 5.39 3.82
N LYS A 52 28.35 5.42 4.81
CA LYS A 52 28.02 6.59 5.65
C LYS A 52 27.57 7.82 4.84
N ARG A 53 26.86 7.60 3.74
CA ARG A 53 26.41 8.65 2.82
C ARG A 53 24.94 8.47 2.43
N PHE A 54 24.31 9.55 1.99
CA PHE A 54 22.99 9.45 1.36
C PHE A 54 23.11 8.83 -0.02
N VAL A 55 22.12 8.03 -0.40
CA VAL A 55 21.95 7.56 -1.77
C VAL A 55 21.25 8.66 -2.54
N GLU A 56 22.01 9.35 -3.39
CA GLU A 56 21.52 10.47 -4.20
C GLU A 56 21.31 10.09 -5.67
N ASP A 57 21.85 8.95 -6.08
CA ASP A 57 21.62 8.37 -7.40
C ASP A 57 20.16 7.93 -7.52
N SER A 58 19.42 8.51 -8.48
CA SER A 58 17.98 8.26 -8.67
C SER A 58 17.14 8.55 -7.40
N PRO A 59 16.94 9.83 -7.05
CA PRO A 59 16.21 10.20 -5.83
C PRO A 59 14.75 9.74 -5.88
N LEU A 60 14.19 9.46 -4.70
CA LEU A 60 12.76 9.20 -4.54
C LEU A 60 11.96 10.49 -4.81
N PRO A 61 10.75 10.39 -5.37
CA PRO A 61 9.87 11.55 -5.52
C PRO A 61 9.47 12.12 -4.14
N HIS A 62 9.04 13.37 -4.15
CA HIS A 62 8.41 14.00 -2.99
C HIS A 62 6.93 13.61 -2.88
N GLU A 63 6.32 13.83 -1.72
CA GLU A 63 4.90 13.53 -1.48
C GLU A 63 4.53 12.05 -1.74
N ILE A 64 5.38 11.12 -1.29
CA ILE A 64 5.09 9.69 -1.33
C ILE A 64 3.95 9.37 -0.35
N GLN A 65 2.97 8.61 -0.82
CA GLN A 65 1.76 8.22 -0.08
C GLN A 65 1.98 7.02 0.83
N TYR A 66 2.90 6.14 0.44
CA TYR A 66 3.28 4.97 1.22
C TYR A 66 4.65 4.47 0.77
N ILE A 67 5.46 3.97 1.69
CA ILE A 67 6.75 3.32 1.38
C ILE A 67 7.03 2.21 2.38
N THR A 68 7.66 1.15 1.91
CA THR A 68 8.14 0.07 2.77
C THR A 68 9.39 -0.58 2.18
N TRP A 69 10.21 -1.13 3.06
CA TRP A 69 11.22 -2.13 2.68
C TRP A 69 10.54 -3.45 2.36
N SER A 70 11.18 -4.22 1.49
CA SER A 70 10.98 -5.66 1.37
C SER A 70 11.27 -6.34 2.73
N PRO A 71 10.59 -7.42 3.10
CA PRO A 71 10.77 -8.14 4.37
C PRO A 71 12.12 -8.84 4.52
N SER A 72 12.77 -9.18 3.41
CA SER A 72 13.95 -10.04 3.36
C SER A 72 15.24 -9.27 3.02
N ASP A 73 15.14 -8.17 2.28
CA ASP A 73 16.26 -7.41 1.74
C ASP A 73 15.99 -5.89 1.74
N HIS A 74 16.87 -5.12 1.09
CA HIS A 74 16.75 -3.67 0.94
C HIS A 74 16.03 -3.24 -0.35
N ASN A 75 15.23 -4.11 -0.98
CA ASN A 75 14.38 -3.66 -2.06
C ASN A 75 13.30 -2.73 -1.50
N LEU A 76 12.96 -1.70 -2.27
CA LEU A 76 11.95 -0.73 -1.87
C LEU A 76 10.70 -0.85 -2.72
N ALA A 77 9.58 -0.52 -2.11
CA ALA A 77 8.37 -0.23 -2.83
C ALA A 77 7.66 0.97 -2.24
N TYR A 78 7.05 1.75 -3.11
CA TYR A 78 6.36 2.96 -2.70
C TYR A 78 5.17 3.24 -3.60
N VAL A 79 4.26 4.06 -3.08
CA VAL A 79 3.10 4.57 -3.79
C VAL A 79 3.26 6.06 -4.01
N TYR A 80 3.22 6.47 -5.27
CA TYR A 80 3.32 7.86 -5.70
C TYR A 80 2.28 8.12 -6.78
N GLU A 81 1.53 9.21 -6.68
CA GLU A 81 0.42 9.54 -7.60
C GLU A 81 -0.55 8.36 -7.80
N ASN A 82 -0.92 7.69 -6.71
CA ASN A 82 -1.76 6.50 -6.68
C ASN A 82 -1.23 5.31 -7.51
N ASN A 83 0.06 5.28 -7.85
CA ASN A 83 0.71 4.19 -8.56
C ASN A 83 1.76 3.50 -7.71
N ILE A 84 1.89 2.18 -7.87
CA ILE A 84 2.89 1.37 -7.17
C ILE A 84 4.18 1.34 -8.00
N TYR A 85 5.29 1.58 -7.32
CA TYR A 85 6.64 1.52 -7.87
C TYR A 85 7.49 0.54 -7.05
N LEU A 86 8.37 -0.18 -7.73
CA LEU A 86 9.39 -1.04 -7.13
C LEU A 86 10.77 -0.47 -7.43
N LYS A 87 11.67 -0.52 -6.46
CA LYS A 87 13.06 -0.09 -6.62
C LYS A 87 13.98 -1.21 -6.11
N PRO A 88 14.27 -2.21 -6.96
CA PRO A 88 15.14 -3.34 -6.59
C PRO A 88 16.62 -2.94 -6.52
N ASN A 89 16.99 -1.78 -7.07
CA ASN A 89 18.30 -1.18 -6.90
C ASN A 89 18.13 0.27 -6.45
N LEU A 90 18.66 0.59 -5.27
CA LEU A 90 18.50 1.90 -4.64
C LEU A 90 19.15 3.05 -5.42
N THR A 91 20.18 2.77 -6.24
CA THR A 91 20.80 3.77 -7.13
C THR A 91 20.21 3.78 -8.54
N GLY A 92 19.39 2.78 -8.87
CA GLY A 92 18.77 2.61 -10.18
C GLY A 92 17.38 3.27 -10.29
N PRO A 93 16.84 3.38 -11.52
CA PRO A 93 15.48 3.85 -11.73
C PRO A 93 14.46 2.90 -11.07
N ALA A 94 13.32 3.46 -10.66
CA ALA A 94 12.19 2.66 -10.20
C ALA A 94 11.49 1.99 -11.39
N VAL A 95 10.91 0.82 -11.13
CA VAL A 95 10.06 0.04 -12.04
C VAL A 95 8.60 0.31 -11.70
N ASN A 96 7.83 0.72 -12.69
CA ASN A 96 6.40 0.99 -12.50
C ASN A 96 5.64 -0.35 -12.47
N VAL A 97 4.97 -0.65 -11.37
CA VAL A 97 4.03 -1.77 -11.31
C VAL A 97 2.70 -1.35 -11.90
N THR A 98 2.29 -0.09 -11.71
CA THR A 98 1.01 0.43 -12.19
C THR A 98 1.16 1.76 -12.87
N THR A 99 0.27 2.03 -13.81
CA THR A 99 0.15 3.33 -14.51
C THR A 99 -1.30 3.83 -14.54
N SER A 100 -2.23 3.07 -13.96
CA SER A 100 -3.67 3.37 -13.94
C SER A 100 -4.09 4.30 -12.81
N GLY A 101 -3.16 4.67 -11.91
CA GLY A 101 -3.43 5.58 -10.80
C GLY A 101 -4.02 6.88 -11.30
N ALA A 102 -5.13 7.28 -10.71
CA ALA A 102 -5.85 8.49 -11.04
C ALA A 102 -6.32 9.12 -9.74
N TYR A 103 -5.93 10.38 -9.51
CA TYR A 103 -6.32 11.11 -8.31
C TYR A 103 -7.84 11.02 -8.13
N SER A 104 -8.30 10.75 -6.91
CA SER A 104 -9.71 10.69 -6.56
C SER A 104 -10.53 9.54 -7.18
N GLN A 105 -9.94 8.73 -8.05
CA GLN A 105 -10.69 7.75 -8.86
C GLN A 105 -10.10 6.33 -8.79
N VAL A 106 -8.78 6.19 -8.88
CA VAL A 106 -8.10 4.89 -8.88
C VAL A 106 -6.91 4.96 -7.94
N TYR A 107 -6.92 4.08 -6.93
CA TYR A 107 -5.89 3.96 -5.92
C TYR A 107 -5.23 2.58 -6.03
N ASN A 108 -3.93 2.54 -6.31
CA ASN A 108 -3.16 1.31 -6.31
C ASN A 108 -2.28 1.23 -5.05
N GLY A 109 -2.40 0.14 -4.28
CA GLY A 109 -1.54 -0.14 -3.13
C GLY A 109 -1.83 0.68 -1.87
N ILE A 110 -2.75 1.64 -1.93
CA ILE A 110 -3.25 2.42 -0.79
C ILE A 110 -4.78 2.39 -0.77
N PRO A 111 -5.43 2.41 0.41
CA PRO A 111 -6.88 2.45 0.50
C PRO A 111 -7.44 3.82 0.08
N ASP A 112 -8.70 3.84 -0.35
CA ASP A 112 -9.47 5.08 -0.40
C ASP A 112 -9.96 5.46 1.01
N TRP A 113 -10.65 6.59 1.12
CA TRP A 113 -11.16 7.07 2.42
C TRP A 113 -12.10 6.06 3.10
N VAL A 114 -12.96 5.37 2.35
CA VAL A 114 -13.94 4.41 2.90
C VAL A 114 -13.23 3.18 3.47
N TYR A 115 -12.25 2.64 2.74
CA TYR A 115 -11.48 1.49 3.19
C TYR A 115 -10.51 1.84 4.32
N GLU A 116 -10.05 3.09 4.40
CA GLU A 116 -9.27 3.57 5.55
C GLU A 116 -10.14 3.77 6.81
N GLY A 117 -11.34 4.34 6.64
CA GLY A 117 -12.19 4.81 7.74
C GLY A 117 -13.17 3.78 8.29
N GLU A 118 -13.90 3.09 7.40
CA GLU A 118 -15.20 2.49 7.73
C GLU A 118 -15.30 0.98 7.42
N ALA A 119 -14.57 0.46 6.43
CA ALA A 119 -14.67 -0.97 6.05
C ALA A 119 -14.14 -1.96 7.11
N ALA A 120 -13.47 -1.46 8.16
CA ALA A 120 -12.85 -2.25 9.21
C ALA A 120 -13.71 -2.32 10.48
N HIS A 121 -14.41 -3.44 10.66
CA HIS A 121 -15.09 -3.78 11.91
C HIS A 121 -14.18 -3.51 13.15
N PRO A 122 -14.69 -3.00 14.29
CA PRO A 122 -13.88 -2.50 15.40
C PRO A 122 -12.79 -3.44 15.92
N ARG A 123 -13.06 -4.74 15.89
CA ARG A 123 -12.15 -5.79 16.36
C ARG A 123 -11.11 -6.18 15.32
N CYS A 124 -11.43 -6.03 14.03
CA CYS A 124 -10.48 -6.28 12.97
C CYS A 124 -9.41 -5.18 12.97
N ARG A 125 -9.73 -3.91 13.31
CA ARG A 125 -8.85 -2.69 13.27
C ARG A 125 -7.39 -2.84 13.71
N ARG A 126 -7.05 -3.80 14.58
CA ARG A 126 -5.66 -4.07 14.99
C ARG A 126 -4.86 -4.96 14.02
N GLN A 127 -5.52 -5.86 13.29
CA GLN A 127 -4.91 -6.69 12.23
C GLN A 127 -4.64 -5.87 10.94
N TRP A 128 -5.37 -4.75 10.74
CA TRP A 128 -5.19 -3.81 9.61
C TRP A 128 -3.84 -3.11 9.63
N ARG A 129 -3.24 -2.93 10.82
CA ARG A 129 -1.87 -2.43 11.00
C ARG A 129 -0.81 -3.27 10.28
N ARG A 130 -1.10 -4.54 9.97
CA ARG A 130 -0.15 -5.50 9.39
C ARG A 130 -0.56 -6.08 8.04
N SER A 131 -1.79 -5.83 7.58
CA SER A 131 -2.39 -6.58 6.47
C SER A 131 -2.79 -5.74 5.25
N TYR A 132 -2.90 -4.40 5.35
CA TYR A 132 -3.35 -3.58 4.20
C TYR A 132 -2.74 -2.22 4.01
N LEU A 133 -2.00 -1.67 4.98
CA LEU A 133 -1.23 -0.46 4.71
C LEU A 133 -0.01 -0.72 3.84
N ALA A 134 0.37 -1.98 3.67
CA ALA A 134 1.35 -2.38 2.70
C ALA A 134 0.64 -3.36 1.78
N PRO A 135 0.77 -3.27 0.44
CA PRO A 135 1.15 -4.48 -0.25
C PRO A 135 2.25 -5.10 0.61
N LYS A 136 1.93 -6.17 1.35
CA LYS A 136 2.94 -6.94 2.03
C LYS A 136 3.66 -7.58 0.87
N ILE A 137 4.62 -6.85 0.34
CA ILE A 137 5.55 -7.28 -0.69
C ILE A 137 6.37 -8.31 0.04
N SER A 138 5.83 -9.51 0.21
CA SER A 138 6.65 -10.69 0.22
C SER A 138 7.38 -10.74 -1.12
N ASP A 139 8.30 -11.69 -1.28
CA ASP A 139 9.08 -11.89 -2.50
C ASP A 139 8.22 -12.05 -3.80
N LEU A 140 6.88 -12.02 -3.71
CA LEU A 140 5.88 -12.12 -4.78
C LEU A 140 4.83 -10.98 -4.82
N GLY A 141 5.11 -9.82 -4.23
CA GLY A 141 4.40 -8.55 -4.48
C GLY A 141 2.87 -8.61 -4.64
N THR A 142 2.08 -8.45 -3.60
CA THR A 142 0.61 -8.28 -3.77
C THR A 142 0.28 -6.85 -4.20
N GLN A 143 -0.54 -6.65 -5.24
CA GLN A 143 -1.08 -5.34 -5.64
C GLN A 143 -2.58 -5.27 -5.33
N LEU A 144 -3.02 -4.22 -4.65
CA LEU A 144 -4.45 -3.95 -4.46
C LEU A 144 -4.85 -2.77 -5.34
N VAL A 145 -5.94 -2.90 -6.10
CA VAL A 145 -6.51 -1.81 -6.90
C VAL A 145 -7.90 -1.50 -6.39
N TRP A 146 -8.06 -0.26 -5.92
CA TRP A 146 -9.33 0.28 -5.49
C TRP A 146 -9.81 1.27 -6.54
N HIS A 147 -11.03 1.08 -7.02
CA HIS A 147 -11.75 2.06 -7.81
C HIS A 147 -12.68 2.83 -6.88
N GLY A 148 -12.35 4.10 -6.66
CA GLY A 148 -13.27 5.04 -6.03
C GLY A 148 -14.53 5.19 -6.87
N PRO A 149 -15.64 5.67 -6.28
CA PRO A 149 -16.84 5.99 -7.05
C PRO A 149 -16.48 6.97 -8.18
N SER A 150 -16.99 6.70 -9.39
CA SER A 150 -16.86 7.62 -10.53
C SER A 150 -17.74 8.85 -10.27
N GLY A 151 -17.14 9.90 -9.71
CA GLY A 151 -17.81 11.17 -9.49
C GLY A 151 -16.81 12.26 -9.10
N ASP A 152 -16.93 13.43 -9.71
CA ASP A 152 -16.10 14.61 -9.47
C ASP A 152 -16.21 15.07 -8.01
N SER A 153 -15.29 14.66 -7.13
CA SER A 153 -14.82 15.44 -5.96
C SER A 153 -14.14 14.54 -4.92
N TYR A 154 -12.81 14.41 -4.99
CA TYR A 154 -12.05 14.50 -3.75
C TYR A 154 -11.17 15.74 -3.87
N LEU A 155 -11.61 16.82 -3.21
CA LEU A 155 -10.82 18.04 -3.09
C LEU A 155 -9.59 17.77 -2.23
N ARG A 156 -8.51 18.51 -2.54
CA ARG A 156 -7.17 18.42 -1.95
C ARG A 156 -7.12 18.83 -0.46
N ASP A 157 -8.25 19.24 0.13
CA ASP A 157 -8.30 19.91 1.42
C ASP A 157 -9.06 19.08 2.48
N PRO A 158 -8.40 18.63 3.57
CA PRO A 158 -9.04 17.93 4.68
C PRO A 158 -9.96 18.82 5.54
N THR A 159 -10.01 20.13 5.30
CA THR A 159 -10.66 21.08 6.21
C THR A 159 -12.03 21.60 5.77
N GLU A 160 -12.50 21.26 4.58
CA GLU A 160 -13.86 21.64 4.18
C GLU A 160 -14.80 20.44 4.12
N ALA A 161 -15.99 20.65 4.66
CA ALA A 161 -17.13 19.76 4.78
C ALA A 161 -17.69 19.20 3.44
N ALA A 162 -16.88 19.18 2.38
CA ALA A 162 -17.18 18.70 1.04
C ALA A 162 -16.87 17.21 0.82
N ALA A 163 -16.09 16.55 1.68
CA ALA A 163 -15.83 15.11 1.59
C ALA A 163 -17.02 14.25 2.08
N CYS A 164 -17.99 14.83 2.79
CA CYS A 164 -19.13 14.12 3.39
C CYS A 164 -20.16 13.57 2.37
N TRP A 165 -19.93 13.78 1.07
CA TRP A 165 -20.77 13.24 0.00
C TRP A 165 -20.39 11.80 -0.37
N CYS A 166 -19.28 11.27 0.18
CA CYS A 166 -18.89 9.87 0.01
C CYS A 166 -19.82 8.95 0.83
N LEU A 167 -20.95 8.62 0.18
CA LEU A 167 -21.92 7.60 0.51
C LEU A 167 -22.99 8.01 1.53
N GLN A 168 -24.00 8.76 1.07
CA GLN A 168 -25.34 8.61 1.62
C GLN A 168 -25.67 7.11 1.74
N ALA A 169 -26.28 6.68 2.85
CA ALA A 169 -26.70 5.30 3.04
C ALA A 169 -27.47 4.81 1.80
N GLY A 170 -26.93 3.80 1.10
CA GLY A 170 -27.48 3.26 -0.14
C GLY A 170 -26.69 3.58 -1.42
N ALA A 171 -25.78 4.55 -1.42
CA ALA A 171 -24.93 4.86 -2.56
C ALA A 171 -24.01 3.68 -2.96
N PRO A 172 -23.59 3.57 -4.24
CA PRO A 172 -22.73 2.49 -4.71
C PRO A 172 -21.36 2.46 -4.02
N ASN A 173 -20.90 1.28 -3.61
CA ASN A 173 -19.58 1.12 -3.01
C ASN A 173 -18.45 1.25 -4.04
N PRO A 174 -17.24 1.64 -3.60
CA PRO A 174 -16.03 1.49 -4.41
C PRO A 174 -15.83 0.03 -4.81
N LYS A 175 -15.43 -0.20 -6.07
CA LYS A 175 -15.14 -1.54 -6.60
C LYS A 175 -13.68 -1.88 -6.38
N VAL A 176 -13.40 -3.14 -6.07
CA VAL A 176 -12.06 -3.57 -5.64
C VAL A 176 -11.60 -4.73 -6.47
N LYS A 177 -10.33 -4.70 -6.84
CA LYS A 177 -9.64 -5.81 -7.48
C LYS A 177 -8.36 -6.10 -6.74
N LEU A 178 -8.15 -7.37 -6.42
CA LEU A 178 -6.92 -7.87 -5.83
C LEU A 178 -6.07 -8.49 -6.93
N PHE A 179 -4.80 -8.11 -6.98
CA PHE A 179 -3.81 -8.67 -7.89
C PHE A 179 -2.60 -9.19 -7.11
N VAL A 180 -1.96 -10.20 -7.66
CA VAL A 180 -0.61 -10.63 -7.24
C VAL A 180 0.32 -10.41 -8.41
N VAL A 181 1.48 -9.82 -8.12
CA VAL A 181 2.45 -9.34 -9.10
C VAL A 181 3.79 -10.00 -8.81
N ASN A 182 4.36 -10.64 -9.81
CA ASN A 182 5.72 -11.14 -9.67
C ASN A 182 6.72 -9.97 -9.63
N VAL A 183 7.50 -9.85 -8.56
CA VAL A 183 8.49 -8.76 -8.43
C VAL A 183 9.58 -8.85 -9.50
N ALA A 184 9.92 -10.07 -9.94
CA ALA A 184 10.90 -10.30 -10.99
C ALA A 184 10.35 -10.00 -12.40
N ASP A 185 9.03 -10.01 -12.56
CA ASP A 185 8.33 -9.67 -13.79
C ASP A 185 7.05 -8.89 -13.48
N PRO A 186 7.16 -7.57 -13.21
CA PRO A 186 6.03 -6.75 -12.77
C PRO A 186 4.88 -6.62 -13.79
N ASP A 187 5.12 -6.98 -15.05
CA ASP A 187 4.08 -7.01 -16.08
C ASP A 187 3.17 -8.23 -15.92
N THR A 188 3.66 -9.31 -15.32
CA THR A 188 2.87 -10.52 -15.02
C THR A 188 2.06 -10.32 -13.74
N LYS A 189 0.77 -9.98 -13.92
CA LYS A 189 -0.21 -9.76 -12.85
C LYS A 189 -1.33 -10.79 -12.92
N THR A 190 -1.63 -11.43 -11.79
CA THR A 190 -2.77 -12.36 -11.67
C THR A 190 -3.85 -11.74 -10.79
N GLN A 191 -5.08 -11.67 -11.28
CA GLN A 191 -6.20 -11.17 -10.50
C GLN A 191 -6.76 -12.28 -9.60
N ILE A 192 -6.83 -12.03 -8.30
CA ILE A 192 -7.57 -12.88 -7.36
C ILE A 192 -9.03 -12.43 -7.35
N THR A 193 -9.92 -13.31 -7.79
CA THR A 193 -11.36 -13.05 -7.81
C THR A 193 -12.01 -13.52 -6.51
N ALA A 194 -13.12 -12.87 -6.15
CA ALA A 194 -13.99 -13.37 -5.10
C ALA A 194 -14.50 -14.78 -5.45
N VAL A 195 -14.69 -15.61 -4.43
CA VAL A 195 -15.23 -16.96 -4.60
C VAL A 195 -16.69 -16.92 -5.05
N PRO A 196 -17.19 -17.94 -5.79
CA PRO A 196 -18.54 -17.92 -6.37
C PRO A 196 -19.66 -17.62 -5.37
N GLU A 197 -19.50 -18.02 -4.10
CA GLU A 197 -20.48 -17.81 -3.03
C GLU A 197 -20.75 -16.32 -2.73
N ILE A 198 -19.83 -15.43 -3.10
CA ILE A 198 -19.90 -14.00 -2.83
C ILE A 198 -19.63 -13.12 -4.06
N ALA A 199 -19.13 -13.69 -5.15
CA ALA A 199 -18.75 -12.97 -6.37
C ALA A 199 -19.95 -12.26 -7.04
N ASP A 200 -21.13 -12.88 -7.04
CA ASP A 200 -22.34 -12.33 -7.69
C ASP A 200 -23.04 -11.23 -6.87
N ARG A 201 -22.45 -10.84 -5.73
CA ARG A 201 -23.01 -9.86 -4.81
C ARG A 201 -22.02 -8.73 -4.58
N ASP A 202 -22.53 -7.54 -4.24
CA ASP A 202 -21.69 -6.48 -3.71
C ASP A 202 -20.94 -7.00 -2.47
N ASN A 203 -19.61 -6.91 -2.54
CA ASN A 203 -18.71 -7.42 -1.52
C ASN A 203 -17.60 -6.42 -1.21
N TYR A 204 -16.99 -6.61 -0.04
CA TYR A 204 -15.82 -5.88 0.40
C TYR A 204 -14.65 -6.85 0.55
N LEU A 205 -13.45 -6.34 0.30
CA LEU A 205 -12.21 -7.03 0.59
C LEU A 205 -11.81 -6.76 2.05
N GLY A 206 -11.87 -7.79 2.89
CA GLY A 206 -11.83 -7.66 4.36
C GLY A 206 -10.45 -7.89 5.00
N MET A 207 -9.73 -8.95 4.62
CA MET A 207 -8.36 -9.29 5.07
C MET A 207 -7.57 -9.97 3.95
N VAL A 208 -6.34 -9.55 3.70
CA VAL A 208 -5.40 -10.24 2.79
C VAL A 208 -4.14 -10.48 3.58
N THR A 209 -3.73 -11.74 3.69
CA THR A 209 -2.48 -12.11 4.37
C THR A 209 -1.84 -13.29 3.69
N TRP A 210 -0.53 -13.22 3.53
CA TRP A 210 0.29 -14.37 3.18
C TRP A 210 0.23 -15.41 4.30
N ALA A 211 -0.17 -16.65 3.96
CA ALA A 211 -0.10 -17.80 4.83
C ALA A 211 1.27 -18.49 4.72
N THR A 212 1.79 -18.57 3.50
CA THR A 212 3.15 -19.04 3.15
C THR A 212 3.68 -18.17 1.99
N SER A 213 4.85 -18.48 1.44
CA SER A 213 5.37 -17.80 0.25
C SER A 213 4.54 -18.10 -1.01
N ASP A 214 3.74 -19.17 -1.02
CA ASP A 214 2.95 -19.64 -2.16
C ASP A 214 1.44 -19.67 -1.86
N ARG A 215 1.00 -19.23 -0.67
CA ARG A 215 -0.42 -19.22 -0.29
C ARG A 215 -0.87 -17.88 0.23
N LEU A 216 -1.94 -17.36 -0.36
CA LEU A 216 -2.57 -16.11 0.03
C LEU A 216 -3.94 -16.40 0.66
N CYS A 217 -4.16 -15.91 1.88
CA CYS A 217 -5.44 -15.99 2.56
C CYS A 217 -6.19 -14.67 2.37
N VAL A 218 -7.38 -14.75 1.79
CA VAL A 218 -8.21 -13.61 1.43
C VAL A 218 -9.58 -13.75 2.09
N GLN A 219 -10.01 -12.72 2.80
CA GLN A 219 -11.34 -12.63 3.41
C GLN A 219 -12.20 -11.68 2.58
N TRP A 220 -13.36 -12.17 2.18
CA TRP A 220 -14.41 -11.40 1.53
C TRP A 220 -15.58 -11.21 2.50
N LEU A 221 -16.24 -10.06 2.42
CA LEU A 221 -17.37 -9.68 3.27
C LEU A 221 -18.54 -9.25 2.40
N SER A 222 -19.77 -9.63 2.76
CA SER A 222 -20.95 -9.13 2.04
C SER A 222 -21.15 -7.64 2.30
N ARG A 223 -21.81 -6.93 1.39
CA ARG A 223 -22.17 -5.51 1.59
C ARG A 223 -22.95 -5.26 2.89
N HIS A 224 -23.82 -6.19 3.28
CA HIS A 224 -24.56 -6.13 4.54
C HIS A 224 -23.73 -6.52 5.77
N GLN A 225 -22.47 -6.94 5.58
CA GLN A 225 -21.51 -7.34 6.62
C GLN A 225 -22.02 -8.43 7.58
N ASN A 226 -22.94 -9.28 7.09
CA ASN A 226 -23.53 -10.38 7.85
C ASN A 226 -23.05 -11.77 7.37
N TYR A 227 -22.21 -11.79 6.34
CA TYR A 227 -21.64 -13.00 5.76
C TYR A 227 -20.18 -12.74 5.41
N SER A 228 -19.29 -13.67 5.80
CA SER A 228 -17.87 -13.59 5.53
C SER A 228 -17.38 -14.93 4.98
N VAL A 229 -16.54 -14.87 3.96
CA VAL A 229 -15.86 -16.05 3.41
C VAL A 229 -14.36 -15.84 3.52
N LEU A 230 -13.66 -16.87 3.99
CA LEU A 230 -12.21 -16.93 3.99
C LEU A 230 -11.79 -17.91 2.90
N SER A 231 -11.06 -17.43 1.90
CA SER A 231 -10.52 -18.21 0.80
C SER A 231 -9.00 -18.30 0.91
N LEU A 232 -8.44 -19.48 0.63
CA LEU A 232 -7.00 -19.70 0.51
C LEU A 232 -6.69 -19.91 -0.98
N CYS A 233 -5.83 -19.07 -1.53
CA CYS A 233 -5.38 -19.12 -2.93
C CYS A 233 -3.97 -19.70 -2.94
N ASP A 234 -3.78 -20.81 -3.66
CA ASP A 234 -2.49 -21.47 -3.86
C ASP A 234 -1.85 -20.99 -5.18
N ARG A 235 -0.52 -20.86 -5.17
CA ARG A 235 0.24 -20.54 -6.39
C ARG A 235 0.55 -21.82 -7.17
N ASP A 236 -0.15 -22.05 -8.27
CA ASP A 236 0.12 -23.14 -9.20
C ASP A 236 1.12 -22.72 -10.27
N SER A 237 2.41 -22.93 -9.99
CA SER A 237 3.57 -22.73 -10.89
C SER A 237 3.81 -21.30 -11.41
N ILE A 238 2.77 -20.59 -11.87
CA ILE A 238 2.72 -19.18 -12.31
C ILE A 238 1.35 -18.52 -12.03
N ASN A 239 0.26 -19.29 -11.88
CA ASN A 239 -1.10 -18.78 -11.68
C ASN A 239 -1.53 -18.84 -10.19
N TRP A 240 -2.51 -18.02 -9.82
CA TRP A 240 -3.09 -17.91 -8.47
C TRP A 240 -4.59 -18.19 -8.48
#